data_AF-A0A7D5KTI2-F1
#
_entry.id   AF-A0A7D5KTI2-F1
#
_cell.length_a   1.000
_cell.length_b   1.000
_cell.length_c   1.000
_cell.angle_alpha   90.00
_cell.angle_beta   90.00
_cell.angle_gamma   90.00
#
_symmetry.space_group_name_H-M   'P 1'
#
loop_
_entity.id
_entity.type
_entity.pdbx_description
1 polymer ?
#
loop_
_entity_poly.entity_id
_entity_poly.type
_entity_poly.pdbx_seq_one_letter_code
_entity_poly.pdbx_strand_id
1 'polypeptide(L)'
;MADEFIKGLGLFTGGGLAWMVLASWYRTESFESSHQLIAAPPEPANMFDAIGIFLNDVFFWTAILGALTFWVLIPAARELRVAYGERRSS
;
A
#
# COMPACT_ATOMS: atom_id res chain seq x y z
N MET A 1 6.41 -3.57 -19.07
CA MET A 1 7.36 -3.20 -18.00
C MET A 1 7.12 -1.77 -17.53
N ALA A 2 7.27 -0.74 -18.37
CA ALA A 2 7.10 0.65 -17.93
C ALA A 2 5.67 1.01 -17.49
N ASP A 3 4.63 0.46 -18.15
CA ASP A 3 3.23 0.67 -17.78
C ASP A 3 2.91 0.08 -16.40
N GLU A 4 3.28 -1.17 -16.15
CA GLU A 4 3.11 -1.80 -14.84
C GLU A 4 3.92 -1.06 -13.76
N PHE A 5 5.14 -0.60 -14.08
CA PHE A 5 5.94 0.18 -13.15
C PHE A 5 5.22 1.47 -12.72
N ILE A 6 4.70 2.26 -13.67
CA ILE A 6 4.00 3.53 -13.38
C ILE A 6 2.74 3.28 -12.56
N LYS A 7 1.98 2.22 -12.84
CA LYS A 7 0.79 1.85 -12.06
C LYS A 7 1.17 1.53 -10.60
N GLY A 8 2.20 0.72 -10.41
CA GLY A 8 2.71 0.42 -9.07
C GLY A 8 3.24 1.66 -8.35
N LEU A 9 3.98 2.53 -9.05
CA LEU A 9 4.51 3.78 -8.51
C LEU A 9 3.39 4.75 -8.10
N GLY A 10 2.33 4.86 -8.90
CA GLY A 10 1.19 5.71 -8.59
C GLY A 10 0.45 5.25 -7.34
N LEU A 11 0.24 3.94 -7.17
CA LEU A 11 -0.36 3.40 -5.96
C LEU A 11 0.55 3.55 -4.74
N PHE A 12 1.85 3.28 -4.91
CA PHE A 12 2.83 3.40 -3.85
C PHE A 12 2.93 4.84 -3.33
N THR A 13 3.07 5.81 -4.23
CA THR A 13 3.24 7.22 -3.86
C THR A 13 1.92 7.85 -3.44
N GLY A 14 0.83 7.64 -4.19
CA GLY A 14 -0.48 8.17 -3.84
C GLY A 14 -1.01 7.63 -2.51
N GLY A 15 -1.01 6.29 -2.37
CA GLY A 15 -1.40 5.64 -1.11
C GLY A 15 -0.43 5.93 0.02
N GLY A 16 0.88 5.90 -0.24
CA GLY A 16 1.91 6.14 0.76
C GLY A 16 1.85 7.56 1.33
N LEU A 17 1.68 8.58 0.49
CA LEU A 17 1.55 9.97 0.95
C LEU A 17 0.25 10.19 1.72
N ALA A 18 -0.87 9.65 1.25
CA ALA A 18 -2.15 9.72 1.98
C ALA A 18 -2.05 9.03 3.35
N TRP A 19 -1.39 7.87 3.41
CA TRP A 19 -1.07 7.19 4.65
C TRP A 19 -0.20 8.04 5.56
N MET A 20 0.90 8.64 5.07
CA MET A 20 1.80 9.46 5.88
C MET A 20 1.06 10.63 6.53
N VAL A 21 0.17 11.31 5.79
CA VAL A 21 -0.62 12.43 6.33
C VAL A 21 -1.50 11.96 7.49
N LEU A 22 -2.24 10.87 7.30
CA LEU A 22 -3.13 10.34 8.35
C LEU A 22 -2.36 9.72 9.52
N ALA A 23 -1.22 9.06 9.28
CA ALA A 23 -0.38 8.47 10.30
C ALA A 23 0.34 9.54 11.14
N SER A 24 0.64 10.69 10.53
CA SER A 24 1.13 11.87 11.26
C SER A 24 0.08 12.40 12.23
N TRP A 25 -1.20 12.29 11.89
CA TRP A 25 -2.30 12.78 12.72
C TRP A 25 -2.71 11.79 13.83
N TYR A 26 -2.86 10.51 13.47
CA TYR A 26 -3.46 9.50 14.37
C TYR A 26 -2.46 8.52 14.98
N ARG A 27 -1.22 8.46 14.49
CA ARG A 27 -0.22 7.45 14.90
C ARG A 27 1.15 8.07 15.25
N THR A 28 1.18 9.33 15.63
CA THR A 28 2.40 10.05 16.03
C THR A 28 2.18 10.76 17.37
N GLU A 29 2.55 10.10 18.46
CA GLU A 29 2.41 10.65 19.81
C GLU A 29 3.45 11.76 20.11
N SER A 30 4.68 11.60 19.59
CA SER A 30 5.78 12.55 19.73
C SER A 30 6.77 12.37 18.57
N PHE A 31 7.45 13.46 18.18
CA PHE A 31 8.52 13.45 17.17
C PHE A 31 9.84 12.85 17.67
N GLU A 32 9.98 12.64 18.98
CA GLU A 32 11.15 11.99 19.58
C GLU A 32 10.93 10.48 19.80
N SER A 33 9.74 9.97 19.46
CA SER A 33 9.39 8.55 19.62
C SER A 33 9.94 7.70 18.49
N SER A 34 10.42 6.49 18.83
CA SER A 34 10.78 5.47 17.85
C SER A 34 9.58 4.88 17.10
N HIS A 35 8.35 5.16 17.57
CA HIS A 35 7.10 4.62 17.00
C HIS A 35 6.35 5.64 16.13
N GLN A 36 7.04 6.64 15.58
CA GLN A 36 6.43 7.63 14.69
C GLN A 36 5.75 6.94 13.49
N LEU A 37 4.52 7.36 13.15
CA LEU A 37 3.64 6.81 12.10
C LEU A 37 3.10 5.39 12.34
N ILE A 38 3.63 4.66 13.32
CA ILE A 38 3.30 3.25 13.57
C ILE A 38 2.76 3.02 14.99
N ALA A 39 2.58 4.07 15.78
CA ALA A 39 1.93 3.97 17.08
C ALA A 39 0.49 3.43 16.93
N ALA A 40 -0.04 2.90 18.03
CA ALA A 40 -1.44 2.51 18.08
C ALA A 40 -2.32 3.75 17.90
N PRO A 41 -3.39 3.69 17.09
CA PRO A 41 -4.30 4.80 16.97
C PRO A 41 -5.07 4.97 18.29
N PRO A 42 -5.45 6.20 18.66
CA PRO A 42 -6.34 6.42 19.79
C PRO A 42 -7.74 5.86 19.51
N GLU A 43 -8.53 5.65 20.57
CA GLU A 43 -9.96 5.38 20.41
C GLU A 43 -10.65 6.56 19.72
N PRO A 44 -11.47 6.32 18.69
CA PRO A 44 -12.11 7.39 17.93
C PRO A 44 -13.12 8.14 18.81
N ALA A 45 -12.96 9.45 18.95
CA ALA A 45 -13.89 10.27 19.74
C ALA A 45 -15.15 10.64 18.93
N ASN A 46 -15.06 10.60 17.60
CA ASN A 46 -16.17 10.89 16.69
C ASN A 46 -16.06 10.08 15.38
N MET A 47 -17.08 10.22 14.52
CA MET A 47 -17.15 9.51 13.24
C MET A 47 -16.00 9.85 12.29
N PHE A 48 -15.53 11.10 12.25
CA PHE A 48 -14.44 11.50 11.38
C PHE A 48 -13.11 10.87 11.81
N ASP A 49 -12.90 10.73 13.12
CA ASP A 49 -11.73 10.03 13.66
C ASP A 49 -11.75 8.55 13.23
N ALA A 50 -12.90 7.89 13.36
CA ALA A 50 -13.06 6.49 12.95
C ALA A 50 -12.78 6.30 11.44
N ILE A 51 -13.29 7.20 10.60
CA ILE A 51 -13.01 7.20 9.15
C ILE A 51 -11.53 7.45 8.88
N GLY A 52 -10.92 8.42 9.56
CA GLY A 52 -9.50 8.76 9.38
C GLY A 52 -8.56 7.60 9.74
N ILE A 53 -8.82 6.94 10.86
CA ILE A 53 -8.06 5.76 11.30
C ILE A 53 -8.26 4.60 10.32
N PHE A 54 -9.49 4.33 9.90
CA PHE A 54 -9.77 3.28 8.91
C PHE A 54 -9.08 3.55 7.57
N LEU A 55 -9.17 4.78 7.06
CA LEU A 55 -8.52 5.18 5.80
C LEU A 55 -7.00 5.11 5.91
N ASN A 56 -6.42 5.38 7.07
CA ASN A 56 -4.98 5.21 7.29
C ASN A 56 -4.54 3.78 6.94
N ASP A 57 -5.23 2.77 7.48
CA ASP A 57 -4.92 1.36 7.21
C ASP A 57 -5.16 0.99 5.74
N VAL A 58 -6.26 1.47 5.15
CA VAL A 58 -6.57 1.24 3.73
C VAL A 58 -5.46 1.79 2.83
N PHE A 59 -5.00 3.02 3.06
CA PHE A 59 -3.97 3.63 2.24
C PHE A 59 -2.61 2.96 2.40
N PHE A 60 -2.25 2.54 3.61
CA PHE A 60 -1.04 1.76 3.87
C PHE A 60 -1.01 0.49 3.02
N TRP A 61 -2.06 -0.32 3.11
CA TRP A 61 -2.13 -1.59 2.38
C TRP A 61 -2.31 -1.37 0.88
N THR A 62 -3.04 -0.34 0.45
CA THR A 62 -3.15 0.01 -0.97
C THR A 62 -1.78 0.36 -1.55
N ALA A 63 -0.95 1.11 -0.82
CA ALA A 63 0.40 1.46 -1.27
C ALA A 63 1.26 0.21 -1.46
N ILE A 64 1.30 -0.67 -0.46
CA ILE A 64 2.16 -1.87 -0.47
C ILE A 64 1.63 -2.92 -1.45
N LEU A 65 0.39 -3.37 -1.26
CA LEU A 65 -0.19 -4.43 -2.09
C LEU A 65 -0.39 -3.97 -3.52
N GLY A 66 -0.77 -2.70 -3.72
CA GLY A 66 -0.89 -2.11 -5.05
C GLY A 66 0.43 -2.12 -5.80
N ALA A 67 1.51 -1.63 -5.18
CA ALA A 67 2.84 -1.65 -5.78
C ALA A 67 3.31 -3.07 -6.10
N LEU A 68 3.22 -3.99 -5.14
CA LEU A 68 3.64 -5.39 -5.31
C LEU A 68 2.81 -6.12 -6.37
N THR A 69 1.53 -5.79 -6.49
CA THR A 69 0.67 -6.38 -7.53
C THR A 69 1.19 -6.07 -8.93
N PHE A 70 1.53 -4.81 -9.20
CA PHE A 70 1.99 -4.41 -10.53
C PHE A 70 3.46 -4.70 -10.79
N TRP A 71 4.32 -4.60 -9.77
CA TRP A 71 5.76 -4.83 -9.94
C TRP A 71 6.13 -6.31 -9.92
N VAL A 72 5.38 -7.15 -9.20
CA VAL A 72 5.74 -8.55 -8.98
C VAL A 72 4.65 -9.51 -9.47
N LEU A 73 3.44 -9.40 -8.92
CA LEU A 73 2.42 -10.44 -9.14
C LEU A 73 1.96 -10.53 -10.60
N ILE A 74 1.69 -9.39 -11.24
CA ILE A 74 1.26 -9.35 -12.64
C ILE A 74 2.36 -9.84 -13.59
N PRO A 75 3.62 -9.33 -13.50
CA PRO A 75 4.72 -9.84 -14.32
C PRO A 75 4.95 -11.34 -14.13
N ALA A 76 5.02 -11.82 -12.88
CA ALA A 76 5.22 -13.23 -12.57
C ALA A 76 4.08 -14.10 -13.13
N ALA A 77 2.82 -13.66 -12.98
CA ALA A 77 1.68 -14.38 -13.54
C ALA A 77 1.73 -14.45 -15.08
N ARG A 78 2.25 -13.42 -15.75
CA ARG A 78 2.42 -13.42 -17.21
C ARG A 78 3.50 -14.41 -17.63
N GLU A 79 4.65 -14.41 -16.97
CA GLU A 79 5.75 -15.34 -17.26
C GLU A 79 5.34 -16.79 -17.03
N LEU A 80 4.63 -17.07 -15.93
CA LEU A 80 4.09 -18.40 -15.66
C LEU A 80 3.16 -18.87 -16.79
N ARG A 81 2.25 -18.03 -17.27
CA ARG A 81 1.34 -18.38 -18.37
C ARG A 81 2.10 -18.72 -19.65
N VAL A 82 3.16 -17.98 -19.98
CA VAL A 82 4.01 -18.25 -21.15
C VAL A 82 4.70 -19.60 -21.00
N ALA A 83 5.36 -19.85 -19.86
CA ALA A 83 6.06 -21.10 -19.60
C ALA A 83 5.14 -22.34 -19.62
N TYR A 84 3.91 -22.23 -19.12
CA TYR A 84 2.91 -23.30 -19.21
C TYR A 84 2.38 -23.51 -20.63
N GLY A 85 2.26 -22.44 -21.43
CA GLY A 85 1.84 -22.52 -22.83
C GLY A 85 2.85 -23.27 -23.69
N GLU A 86 4.14 -22.94 -23.57
CA GLU A 86 5.24 -23.58 -24.31
C GLU A 86 5.32 -25.09 -24.03
N ARG A 87 5.12 -25.49 -22.76
CA ARG A 87 5.09 -26.91 -22.36
C ARG A 87 3.93 -27.70 -22.96
N ARG A 88 2.83 -27.05 -23.34
CA ARG A 88 1.67 -27.73 -23.93
C ARG A 88 1.77 -27.87 -25.45
N SER A 89 2.60 -27.06 -26.10
CA SER A 89 2.84 -27.09 -27.55
C SER A 89 4.00 -27.98 -27.99
N SER A 90 4.83 -28.47 -27.06
CA SER A 90 5.89 -29.47 -27.29
C SER A 90 5.38 -30.88 -26.99
#